data_AF-A0A238Z9C8-F1
#
_entry.id   AF-A0A238Z9C8-F1
#
_cell.length_a   1.000
_cell.length_b   1.000
_cell.length_c   1.000
_cell.angle_alpha   90.00
_cell.angle_beta   90.00
_cell.angle_gamma   90.00
#
_symmetry.space_group_name_H-M   'P 1'
#
loop_
_entity.id
_entity.type
_entity.pdbx_description
1 polymer ?
#
loop_
_entity_poly.entity_id
_entity_poly.type
_entity_poly.pdbx_seq_one_letter_code
_entity_poly.pdbx_strand_id
1 'polypeptide(L)'
;MTELKINTPGQPPSRSELIAWSRFVELACVEPGTVAELMEMGWLDPVCTGANQYLFRPHDVYRIQKLMRLCRDLEIPHAAGSIIVDLLERVERMEQELNELKRLL
;
A
#
# COMPACT_ATOMS: atom_id res chain seq x y z
N MET A 1 -13.28 8.09 -14.41
CA MET A 1 -13.28 9.57 -14.46
C MET A 1 -13.85 10.05 -13.14
N THR A 2 -13.01 10.11 -12.11
CA THR A 2 -13.46 10.34 -10.73
C THR A 2 -13.65 11.84 -10.53
N GLU A 3 -14.85 12.24 -10.13
CA GLU A 3 -15.26 13.63 -9.99
C GLU A 3 -14.42 14.37 -8.94
N LEU A 4 -13.69 15.41 -9.38
CA LEU A 4 -13.12 16.41 -8.48
C LEU A 4 -14.26 17.25 -7.91
N LYS A 5 -14.73 16.93 -6.69
CA LYS A 5 -15.62 17.79 -5.93
C LYS A 5 -14.93 19.13 -5.67
N ILE A 6 -15.52 20.19 -6.23
CA ILE A 6 -15.10 21.58 -6.10
C ILE A 6 -15.21 21.99 -4.63
N ASN A 7 -14.10 22.34 -3.98
CA ASN A 7 -14.10 22.75 -2.57
C ASN A 7 -14.77 24.13 -2.42
N THR A 8 -15.83 24.20 -1.61
CA THR A 8 -16.46 25.45 -1.16
C THR A 8 -15.51 26.20 -0.20
N PRO A 9 -15.29 27.51 -0.33
CA PRO A 9 -14.41 28.25 0.58
C PRO A 9 -14.96 28.23 2.01
N GLY A 10 -14.18 27.69 2.96
CA GLY A 10 -14.50 27.66 4.39
C GLY A 10 -14.72 26.27 5.00
N GLN A 11 -14.76 25.21 4.19
CA GLN A 11 -14.82 23.83 4.69
C GLN A 11 -13.40 23.22 4.70
N PRO A 12 -12.93 22.59 5.81
CA PRO A 12 -11.69 21.84 5.75
C PRO A 12 -11.81 20.78 4.64
N PRO A 13 -10.78 20.61 3.79
CA PRO A 13 -10.83 19.65 2.71
C PRO A 13 -11.18 18.27 3.26
N SER A 14 -12.06 17.56 2.56
CA SER A 14 -12.41 16.17 2.87
C SER A 14 -11.13 15.35 3.11
N ARG A 15 -11.10 14.54 4.17
CA ARG A 15 -9.95 13.64 4.41
C ARG A 15 -9.76 12.78 3.16
N SER A 16 -8.61 12.92 2.52
CA SER A 16 -8.18 12.03 1.46
C SER A 16 -8.04 10.63 2.03
N GLU A 17 -8.50 9.62 1.30
CA GLU A 17 -8.20 8.22 1.61
C GLU A 17 -6.70 7.92 1.43
N LEU A 18 -5.97 8.78 0.72
CA LEU A 18 -4.53 8.64 0.48
C LEU A 18 -3.68 9.29 1.59
N ILE A 19 -2.54 8.68 1.84
CA ILE A 19 -1.58 9.02 2.90
C ILE A 19 -0.38 9.72 2.27
N ALA A 20 -0.02 10.91 2.76
CA ALA A 20 1.18 11.61 2.33
C ALA A 20 2.45 10.93 2.82
N TRP A 21 3.57 11.10 2.09
CA TRP A 21 4.89 10.54 2.40
C TRP A 21 5.28 10.54 3.88
N SER A 22 5.28 11.71 4.55
CA SER A 22 5.72 11.81 5.94
C SER A 22 4.90 10.91 6.86
N ARG A 23 3.57 10.91 6.67
CA ARG A 23 2.67 10.09 7.46
C ARG A 23 2.79 8.61 7.10
N PHE A 24 3.09 8.29 5.84
CA PHE A 24 3.26 6.92 5.38
C PHE A 24 4.47 6.26 6.04
N VAL A 25 5.62 6.95 6.04
CA VAL A 25 6.86 6.49 6.70
C VAL A 25 6.62 6.27 8.20
N GLU A 26 5.94 7.21 8.86
CA GLU A 26 5.57 7.08 10.28
C GLU A 26 4.67 5.87 10.56
N LEU A 27 3.65 5.64 9.72
CA LEU A 27 2.70 4.55 9.91
C LEU A 27 3.30 3.19 9.58
N ALA A 28 4.10 3.10 8.52
CA ALA A 28 4.74 1.87 8.10
C ALA A 28 5.90 1.48 9.05
N CYS A 29 6.40 2.43 9.87
CA CYS A 29 7.53 2.23 10.78
C CYS A 29 8.76 1.67 10.05
N VAL A 30 9.07 2.22 8.88
CA VAL A 30 10.20 1.82 8.03
C VAL A 30 11.08 3.01 7.70
N GLU A 31 12.36 2.75 7.44
CA GLU A 31 13.29 3.78 6.99
C GLU A 31 12.86 4.34 5.61
N PRO A 32 12.96 5.66 5.40
CA PRO A 32 12.63 6.29 4.12
C PRO A 32 13.34 5.65 2.91
N GLY A 33 14.58 5.19 3.10
CA GLY A 33 15.36 4.52 2.06
C GLY A 33 14.74 3.19 1.62
N THR A 34 14.15 2.44 2.55
CA THR A 34 13.44 1.19 2.23
C THR A 34 12.19 1.48 1.41
N VAL A 35 11.45 2.54 1.75
CA VAL A 35 10.28 2.94 0.95
C VAL A 35 10.70 3.30 -0.48
N ALA A 36 11.79 4.05 -0.64
CA ALA A 36 12.33 4.39 -1.96
C ALA A 36 12.76 3.14 -2.74
N GLU A 37 13.47 2.19 -2.12
CA GLU A 37 13.87 0.92 -2.73
C GLU A 37 12.64 0.15 -3.26
N LEU A 38 11.58 0.06 -2.44
CA LEU A 38 10.34 -0.63 -2.81
C LEU A 38 9.59 0.08 -3.96
N MET A 39 9.72 1.41 -4.06
CA MET A 39 9.19 2.19 -5.18
C MET A 39 10.01 1.99 -6.46
N GLU A 40 11.34 1.98 -6.37
CA GLU A 40 12.23 1.71 -7.51
C GLU A 40 12.01 0.31 -8.09
N MET A 41 11.72 -0.69 -7.23
CA MET A 41 11.35 -2.04 -7.66
C MET A 41 9.92 -2.12 -8.23
N GLY A 42 9.14 -1.05 -8.16
CA GLY A 42 7.73 -1.02 -8.60
C GLY A 42 6.76 -1.81 -7.72
N TRP A 43 7.21 -2.28 -6.55
CA TRP A 43 6.35 -3.00 -5.61
C TRP A 43 5.42 -2.07 -4.85
N LEU A 44 5.86 -0.82 -4.66
CA LEU A 44 5.08 0.28 -4.14
C LEU A 44 4.85 1.31 -5.25
N ASP A 45 3.59 1.55 -5.61
CA ASP A 45 3.20 2.45 -6.71
C ASP A 45 2.32 3.60 -6.21
N PRO A 46 2.91 4.64 -5.57
CA PRO A 46 2.15 5.78 -5.09
C PRO A 46 1.67 6.67 -6.23
N VAL A 47 0.53 7.33 -5.99
CA VAL A 47 0.07 8.39 -6.89
C VAL A 47 0.96 9.61 -6.72
N CYS A 48 1.53 10.10 -7.82
CA CYS A 48 2.25 11.36 -7.84
C CYS A 48 1.29 12.52 -8.16
N THR A 49 1.27 13.54 -7.31
CA THR A 49 0.51 14.77 -7.57
C THR A 49 1.24 15.66 -8.58
N GLY A 50 0.54 16.64 -9.17
CA GLY A 50 1.16 17.66 -10.02
C GLY A 50 2.21 18.54 -9.32
N ALA A 51 2.28 18.47 -7.98
CA ALA A 51 3.31 19.13 -7.16
C ALA A 51 4.48 18.19 -6.78
N ASN A 52 4.62 17.05 -7.48
CA ASN A 52 5.66 16.05 -7.26
C ASN A 52 5.67 15.45 -5.84
N GLN A 53 4.48 15.29 -5.25
CA GLN A 53 4.30 14.66 -3.93
C GLN A 53 3.73 13.25 -4.10
N TYR A 54 4.25 12.30 -3.32
CA TYR A 54 3.76 10.94 -3.28
C TYR A 54 2.59 10.77 -2.30
N LEU A 55 1.53 10.13 -2.80
CA LEU A 55 0.33 9.75 -2.05
C LEU A 55 0.13 8.24 -2.12
N PHE A 56 0.10 7.59 -0.96
CA PHE A 56 0.02 6.14 -0.80
C PHE A 56 -1.38 5.70 -0.40
N ARG A 57 -1.73 4.44 -0.68
CA ARG A 57 -2.98 3.88 -0.17
C ARG A 57 -2.78 3.38 1.27
N PRO A 58 -3.83 3.38 2.12
CA PRO A 58 -3.73 2.80 3.46
C PRO A 58 -3.34 1.31 3.45
N HIS A 59 -3.75 0.58 2.42
CA HIS A 59 -3.36 -0.82 2.22
C HIS A 59 -1.84 -1.00 2.14
N ASP A 60 -1.13 -0.05 1.53
CA ASP A 60 0.31 -0.14 1.31
C ASP A 60 1.09 -0.12 2.63
N VAL A 61 0.55 0.54 3.66
CA VAL A 61 1.14 0.54 5.02
C VAL A 61 1.18 -0.89 5.57
N TYR A 62 0.03 -1.58 5.55
CA TYR A 62 -0.08 -2.95 6.08
C TYR A 62 0.75 -3.93 5.26
N ARG A 63 0.80 -3.74 3.94
CA ARG A 63 1.57 -4.58 3.03
C ARG A 63 3.07 -4.48 3.29
N ILE A 64 3.61 -3.26 3.48
CA ILE A 64 5.01 -3.05 3.89
C ILE A 64 5.28 -3.68 5.26
N GLN A 65 4.41 -3.47 6.25
CA GLN A 65 4.61 -4.06 7.57
C GLN A 65 4.67 -5.59 7.51
N LYS A 66 3.81 -6.23 6.70
CA LYS A 66 3.83 -7.68 6.45
C LYS A 66 5.15 -8.11 5.82
N LEU A 67 5.63 -7.37 4.80
CA LEU A 67 6.93 -7.61 4.18
C LEU A 67 8.09 -7.52 5.18
N MET A 68 8.17 -6.42 5.95
CA MET A 68 9.28 -6.21 6.87
C MET A 68 9.35 -7.29 7.95
N ARG A 69 8.19 -7.68 8.47
CA ARG A 69 8.11 -8.81 9.41
C ARG A 69 8.59 -10.10 8.76
N LEU A 70 8.11 -10.42 7.56
CA LEU A 70 8.50 -11.63 6.84
C LEU A 70 10.01 -11.68 6.56
N CYS A 71 10.58 -10.59 6.05
CA CYS A 71 12.01 -10.50 5.75
C CYS A 71 12.86 -10.64 7.00
N ARG A 72 12.45 -10.03 8.12
CA ARG A 72 13.14 -10.19 9.40
C ARG A 72 13.04 -11.61 9.94
N ASP A 73 11.85 -12.20 9.91
CA ASP A 73 11.58 -13.49 10.53
C ASP A 73 12.20 -14.65 9.70
N LEU A 74 12.38 -14.48 8.38
CA LEU A 74 12.97 -15.47 7.48
C LEU A 74 14.41 -15.14 7.02
N GLU A 75 14.94 -13.99 7.43
CA GLU A 75 16.27 -13.48 7.05
C GLU A 75 16.49 -13.42 5.52
N ILE A 76 15.49 -12.92 4.79
CA ILE A 76 15.53 -12.80 3.32
C ILE A 76 15.58 -11.34 2.82
N PRO A 77 16.13 -11.09 1.62
CA PRO A 77 16.11 -9.77 1.01
C PRO A 77 14.69 -9.26 0.71
N HIS A 78 14.48 -7.94 0.69
CA HIS A 78 13.19 -7.31 0.37
C HIS A 78 12.62 -7.78 -0.97
N ALA A 79 13.46 -7.95 -1.99
CA ALA A 79 13.05 -8.45 -3.31
C ALA A 79 12.49 -9.88 -3.27
N ALA A 80 13.01 -10.75 -2.39
CA ALA A 80 12.46 -12.09 -2.23
C ALA A 80 11.17 -12.06 -1.39
N GLY A 81 11.16 -11.26 -0.33
CA GLY A 81 9.98 -11.09 0.52
C GLY A 81 8.79 -10.49 -0.23
N SER A 82 9.01 -9.54 -1.14
CA SER A 82 7.95 -8.87 -1.90
C SER A 82 7.19 -9.86 -2.78
N ILE A 83 7.92 -10.77 -3.45
CA ILE A 83 7.35 -11.88 -4.24
C ILE A 83 6.46 -12.77 -3.34
N ILE A 84 6.93 -13.11 -2.14
CA ILE A 84 6.17 -13.96 -1.22
C ILE A 84 4.89 -13.25 -0.77
N VAL A 85 4.96 -11.97 -0.41
CA VAL A 85 3.77 -11.20 -0.01
C VAL A 85 2.76 -11.15 -1.16
N ASP A 86 3.19 -10.95 -2.40
CA ASP A 86 2.30 -10.94 -3.57
C ASP A 86 1.60 -12.29 -3.79
N LEU A 87 2.34 -13.38 -3.59
CA LEU A 87 1.78 -14.73 -3.67
C LEU A 87 0.77 -14.99 -2.55
N LEU A 88 1.06 -14.57 -1.32
CA LEU A 88 0.11 -14.68 -0.20
C LEU A 88 -1.17 -13.91 -0.47
N GLU A 89 -1.08 -12.66 -0.93
CA GLU A 89 -2.26 -11.86 -1.29
C GLU A 89 -3.06 -12.50 -2.44
N ARG A 90 -2.38 -13.11 -3.41
CA ARG A 90 -3.05 -13.83 -4.49
C ARG A 90 -3.80 -15.06 -3.97
N VAL A 91 -3.19 -15.83 -3.08
CA VAL A 91 -3.84 -17.00 -2.45
C VAL A 91 -5.04 -16.55 -1.62
N GLU A 92 -4.89 -15.51 -0.80
CA GLU A 92 -5.99 -14.94 0.00
C GLU A 92 -7.18 -14.53 -0.89
N ARG A 93 -6.94 -13.87 -2.03
CA ARG A 93 -7.99 -13.53 -3.00
C ARG A 93 -8.67 -14.77 -3.59
N MET A 94 -7.89 -15.78 -3.98
CA MET A 94 -8.44 -17.01 -4.54
C MET A 94 -9.28 -17.79 -3.51
N GLU A 95 -8.86 -17.82 -2.25
CA GLU A 95 -9.62 -18.43 -1.16
C GLU A 95 -10.93 -17.68 -0.89
N GLN A 96 -10.91 -16.35 -0.95
CA GLN A 96 -12.12 -15.53 -0.83
C GLN A 96 -13.12 -15.82 -1.96
N GLU A 97 -12.66 -15.83 -3.21
CA GLU A 97 -13.50 -16.17 -4.38
C GLU A 97 -14.11 -17.57 -4.26
N LEU A 98 -13.32 -18.57 -3.85
CA LEU A 98 -13.81 -19.92 -3.61
C LEU A 98 -14.87 -19.99 -2.52
N ASN A 99 -14.67 -19.26 -1.42
CA ASN A 99 -15.62 -19.24 -0.31
C ASN A 99 -16.93 -18.54 -0.70
N GLU A 100 -16.86 -17.46 -1.47
CA GLU A 100 -18.07 -16.81 -2.00
C GLU A 100 -18.82 -17.73 -2.98
N LEU A 101 -18.12 -18.45 -3.86
CA LEU A 101 -18.76 -19.41 -4.76
C LEU A 101 -19.45 -20.54 -3.98
N LYS A 102 -18.80 -21.07 -2.93
CA LYS A 102 -19.39 -22.12 -2.07
C LYS A 102 -20.63 -21.64 -1.32
N ARG A 103 -20.76 -20.34 -1.03
CA ARG A 103 -21.94 -19.77 -0.37
C ARG A 103 -23.17 -19.67 -1.29
N LEU A 104 -22.97 -19.77 -2.60
CA LEU A 104 -24.05 -19.72 -3.61
C LEU A 104 -24.61 -21.11 -3.97
N LEU A 105 -24.01 -22.18 -3.43
CA LEU A 105 -24.41 -23.59 -3.60
C LEU A 105 -25.17 -24.09 -2.38
#